data_AF-A0A511ZB35-F1
#
_entry.id   AF-A0A511ZB35-F1
#
_cell.length_a   1.000
_cell.length_b   1.000
_cell.length_c   1.000
_cell.angle_alpha   90.00
_cell.angle_beta   90.00
_cell.angle_gamma   90.00
#
_symmetry.space_group_name_H-M   'P 1'
#
loop_
_entity.id
_entity.type
_entity.pdbx_description
1 polymer ?
#
loop_
_entity_poly.entity_id
_entity_poly.type
_entity_poly.pdbx_seq_one_letter_code
_entity_poly.pdbx_strand_id
1 'polypeptide(L)'
;MKGDMRYSYPLWQMGFIVLLIALTTIIGFTADYAKSTDSFIFQFTLEGDSFWYMAAWLAVLVFYMILFKWKLHQHNKRNPDHQMKFTSFKPQEYMADDELFEEVTRRATQKAYSYFTVALPLLATMYLILPIGKFGMLNALLLLAIGQYFVYYRTIRRYMAEDAV
;
A
#
# COMPACT_ATOMS: atom_id res chain seq x y z
N MET A 1 -12.81 -16.60 -14.45
CA MET A 1 -11.79 -15.72 -13.81
C MET A 1 -12.28 -14.95 -12.56
N LYS A 2 -13.52 -15.13 -12.06
CA LYS A 2 -13.96 -14.56 -10.77
C LYS A 2 -13.18 -15.20 -9.61
N GLY A 3 -12.23 -14.48 -9.02
CA GLY A 3 -11.41 -14.98 -7.90
C GLY A 3 -9.90 -15.01 -8.16
N ASP A 4 -9.44 -14.41 -9.26
CA ASP A 4 -8.01 -14.22 -9.48
C ASP A 4 -7.47 -13.17 -8.49
N MET A 5 -6.49 -13.58 -7.68
CA MET A 5 -5.89 -12.72 -6.67
C MET A 5 -5.12 -11.55 -7.28
N ARG A 6 -4.64 -11.70 -8.51
CA ARG A 6 -3.85 -10.69 -9.21
C ARG A 6 -4.61 -9.38 -9.41
N TYR A 7 -5.90 -9.49 -9.70
CA TYR A 7 -6.80 -8.34 -9.79
C TYR A 7 -7.04 -7.68 -8.42
N SER A 8 -7.20 -8.51 -7.39
CA SER A 8 -7.46 -8.02 -6.03
C SER A 8 -6.20 -7.53 -5.31
N TYR A 9 -5.02 -7.85 -5.82
CA TYR A 9 -3.75 -7.58 -5.15
C TYR A 9 -3.53 -6.08 -4.87
N PRO A 10 -3.72 -5.16 -5.85
CA PRO A 10 -3.66 -3.72 -5.57
C PRO A 10 -4.67 -3.26 -4.51
N LEU A 11 -5.84 -3.91 -4.43
CA LEU A 11 -6.84 -3.61 -3.39
C LEU A 11 -6.35 -4.05 -2.00
N TRP A 12 -5.70 -5.21 -1.91
CA TRP A 12 -5.07 -5.67 -0.67
C TRP A 12 -3.91 -4.74 -0.24
N GLN A 13 -3.15 -4.20 -1.18
CA GLN A 13 -2.10 -3.21 -0.85
C GLN A 13 -2.72 -1.90 -0.34
N MET A 14 -3.75 -1.37 -1.02
CA MET A 14 -4.46 -0.18 -0.53
C MET A 14 -5.08 -0.40 0.85
N GLY A 15 -5.71 -1.55 1.08
CA GLY A 15 -6.29 -1.91 2.39
C GLY A 15 -5.22 -1.95 3.49
N PHE A 16 -4.05 -2.51 3.20
CA PHE A 16 -2.93 -2.51 4.15
C PHE A 16 -2.44 -1.10 4.45
N ILE A 17 -2.30 -0.25 3.43
CA ILE A 17 -1.87 1.14 3.62
C ILE A 17 -2.87 1.94 4.44
N VAL A 18 -4.18 1.70 4.27
CA VAL A 18 -5.22 2.33 5.11
C VAL A 18 -5.05 1.97 6.58
N LEU A 19 -4.75 0.70 6.88
CA LEU A 19 -4.45 0.27 8.26
C LEU A 19 -3.19 0.96 8.80
N LEU A 20 -2.16 1.14 7.97
CA LEU A 20 -0.96 1.88 8.36
C LEU A 20 -1.27 3.36 8.63
N ILE A 21 -2.08 4.02 7.81
CA ILE A 21 -2.51 5.41 8.03
C ILE A 21 -3.26 5.54 9.36
N ALA A 22 -4.15 4.59 9.68
CA ALA A 22 -4.86 4.59 10.95
C ALA A 22 -3.89 4.46 12.13
N LEU A 23 -2.93 3.54 12.04
CA LEU A 23 -1.91 3.34 13.06
C LEU A 23 -1.05 4.60 13.28
N THR A 24 -0.49 5.15 12.21
CA THR A 24 0.39 6.33 12.27
C THR A 24 -0.36 7.57 12.78
N THR A 25 -1.64 7.68 12.47
CA THR A 25 -2.50 8.76 12.98
C THR A 25 -2.74 8.62 14.48
N ILE A 26 -3.06 7.42 14.96
CA ILE A 26 -3.27 7.17 16.40
C ILE A 26 -2.00 7.45 17.18
N ILE A 27 -0.87 6.92 16.70
CA ILE A 27 0.45 7.20 17.27
C ILE A 27 0.74 8.70 17.30
N GLY A 28 0.47 9.41 16.20
CA GLY A 28 0.71 10.84 16.09
C GLY A 28 -0.18 11.72 16.98
N PHE A 29 -1.35 11.22 17.40
CA PHE A 29 -2.20 11.87 18.40
C PHE A 29 -1.76 11.58 19.84
N THR A 30 -1.18 10.40 20.09
CA THR A 30 -0.74 9.99 21.44
C THR A 30 0.69 10.41 21.76
N ALA A 31 1.51 10.68 20.76
CA ALA A 31 2.88 11.13 20.97
C ALA A 31 2.86 12.59 21.44
N ASP A 32 3.44 12.85 22.62
CA ASP A 32 3.71 14.22 23.04
C ASP A 32 4.57 14.91 21.98
N TYR A 33 4.09 16.07 21.51
CA TYR A 33 4.83 16.94 20.60
C TYR A 33 5.99 17.59 21.35
N ALA A 34 6.97 16.80 21.78
CA ALA A 34 8.30 17.33 22.02
C ALA A 34 8.75 17.93 20.68
N LYS A 35 8.86 19.27 20.62
CA LYS A 35 9.43 20.02 19.50
C LYS A 35 10.89 19.58 19.27
N SER A 36 11.09 18.38 18.74
CA SER A 36 12.35 17.94 18.18
C SER A 36 12.30 18.33 16.70
N THR A 37 12.61 19.60 16.47
CA THR A 37 12.53 20.29 15.18
C THR A 37 13.55 19.75 14.16
N ASP A 38 14.53 18.96 14.59
CA ASP A 38 15.74 18.69 13.78
C ASP A 38 16.00 17.24 13.34
N SER A 39 15.15 16.26 13.67
CA SER A 39 15.46 14.86 13.30
C SER A 39 14.26 14.03 12.85
N PHE A 40 14.43 13.18 11.84
CA PHE A 40 13.47 12.15 11.41
C PHE A 40 13.44 10.96 12.39
N ILE A 41 13.60 11.23 13.68
CA ILE A 41 13.59 10.23 14.75
C ILE A 41 12.20 10.20 15.34
N PHE A 42 11.62 9.00 15.37
CA PHE A 42 10.35 8.72 16.04
C PHE A 42 10.65 8.23 17.45
N GLN A 43 10.25 9.00 18.46
CA GLN A 43 10.34 8.60 19.85
C GLN A 43 8.94 8.18 20.31
N PHE A 44 8.82 6.97 20.83
CA PHE A 44 7.58 6.42 21.35
C PHE A 44 7.72 6.31 22.86
N THR A 45 6.94 7.10 23.59
CA THR A 45 6.84 6.96 25.04
C THR A 45 5.65 6.06 25.34
N LEU A 46 5.91 4.88 25.89
CA LEU A 46 4.88 3.91 26.26
C LEU A 46 4.52 4.11 27.73
N GLU A 47 3.48 4.89 28.00
CA GLU A 47 2.95 5.07 29.35
C GLU A 47 1.52 4.52 29.47
N GLY A 48 1.25 3.80 30.57
CA GLY A 48 -0.10 3.31 30.94
C GLY A 48 -0.74 2.38 29.91
N ASP A 49 -2.04 2.58 29.66
CA ASP A 49 -2.88 1.76 28.77
C ASP A 49 -2.48 1.84 27.28
N SER A 50 -1.61 2.79 26.90
CA SER A 50 -1.08 2.97 25.54
C SER A 50 -0.43 1.69 24.99
N PHE A 51 0.15 0.88 25.87
CA PHE A 51 0.71 -0.42 25.50
C PHE A 51 -0.35 -1.37 24.93
N TRP A 52 -1.52 -1.47 25.58
CA TRP A 52 -2.59 -2.37 25.16
C TRP A 52 -3.21 -1.94 23.83
N TYR A 53 -3.37 -0.64 23.60
CA TYR A 53 -3.84 -0.12 22.31
C TYR A 53 -2.85 -0.42 21.18
N MET A 54 -1.55 -0.25 21.42
CA MET A 54 -0.53 -0.58 20.43
C MET A 54 -0.47 -2.10 20.15
N ALA A 55 -0.54 -2.92 21.20
CA ALA A 55 -0.56 -4.38 21.08
C ALA A 55 -1.80 -4.87 20.30
N ALA A 56 -2.98 -4.30 20.59
CA ALA A 56 -4.21 -4.60 19.87
C ALA A 56 -4.09 -4.23 18.38
N TRP A 57 -3.51 -3.09 18.06
CA TRP A 57 -3.28 -2.69 16.68
C TRP A 57 -2.30 -3.58 15.93
N LEU A 58 -1.20 -3.96 16.59
CA LEU A 58 -0.27 -4.93 16.03
C LEU A 58 -0.95 -6.28 15.77
N ALA A 59 -1.85 -6.72 16.66
CA ALA A 59 -2.63 -7.93 16.43
C ALA A 59 -3.54 -7.82 15.20
N VAL A 60 -4.18 -6.67 14.96
CA VAL A 60 -4.97 -6.42 13.74
C VAL A 60 -4.10 -6.50 12.48
N LEU A 61 -2.90 -5.89 12.50
CA LEU A 61 -1.97 -5.97 11.37
C LEU A 61 -1.51 -7.41 11.11
N VAL A 62 -1.16 -8.15 12.16
CA VAL A 62 -0.78 -9.57 12.05
C VAL A 62 -1.94 -10.40 11.49
N PHE A 63 -3.16 -10.17 11.98
CA PHE A 63 -4.36 -10.83 11.49
C PHE A 63 -4.60 -10.54 9.99
N TYR A 64 -4.47 -9.29 9.56
CA TYR A 64 -4.56 -8.91 8.16
C TYR A 64 -3.52 -9.65 7.30
N MET A 65 -2.27 -9.73 7.77
CA MET A 65 -1.20 -10.45 7.08
C MET A 65 -1.48 -11.95 6.97
N ILE A 66 -2.09 -12.55 8.01
CA ILE A 66 -2.53 -13.95 7.99
C ILE A 66 -3.62 -14.15 6.93
N LEU A 67 -4.64 -13.28 6.89
CA LEU A 67 -5.71 -13.34 5.89
C LEU A 67 -5.15 -13.20 4.47
N PHE A 68 -4.22 -12.27 4.26
CA PHE A 68 -3.56 -12.08 2.99
C PHE A 68 -2.79 -13.33 2.54
N LYS A 69 -1.98 -13.92 3.44
CA LYS A 69 -1.26 -15.18 3.18
C LYS A 69 -2.19 -16.34 2.89
N TRP A 70 -3.31 -16.44 3.61
CA TRP A 70 -4.31 -17.48 3.37
C TRP A 70 -4.95 -17.35 1.98
N LYS A 71 -5.29 -16.13 1.56
CA LYS A 71 -5.77 -15.85 0.20
C LYS A 71 -4.73 -16.18 -0.86
N LEU A 72 -3.47 -15.84 -0.63
CA LEU A 72 -2.35 -16.20 -1.51
C LEU A 72 -2.21 -17.70 -1.66
N HIS A 73 -2.28 -18.43 -0.54
CA HIS A 73 -2.21 -19.88 -0.56
C HIS A 73 -3.39 -20.51 -1.32
N GLN A 74 -4.62 -19.99 -1.14
CA GLN A 74 -5.77 -20.43 -1.93
C GLN A 74 -5.60 -20.18 -3.42
N HIS A 75 -5.05 -19.02 -3.80
CA HIS A 75 -4.78 -18.70 -5.20
C HIS A 75 -3.73 -19.66 -5.79
N ASN A 76 -2.61 -19.87 -5.10
CA ASN A 76 -1.55 -20.77 -5.56
C ASN A 76 -2.02 -22.23 -5.67
N LYS A 77 -2.91 -22.68 -4.78
CA LYS A 77 -3.51 -24.02 -4.88
C LYS A 77 -4.42 -24.18 -6.09
N ARG A 78 -5.09 -23.09 -6.52
CA ARG A 78 -6.00 -23.09 -7.68
C ARG A 78 -5.26 -22.90 -9.00
N ASN A 79 -4.12 -22.21 -8.98
CA ASN A 79 -3.29 -21.92 -10.15
C ASN A 79 -1.86 -22.43 -9.90
N PRO A 80 -1.65 -23.77 -9.89
CA PRO A 80 -0.35 -24.36 -9.55
C PRO A 80 0.75 -24.01 -10.54
N ASP A 81 0.41 -23.74 -11.80
CA ASP A 81 1.35 -23.35 -12.86
C ASP A 81 1.81 -21.89 -12.75
N HIS A 82 1.07 -21.07 -11.99
CA HIS A 82 1.34 -19.64 -11.89
C HIS A 82 1.35 -19.15 -10.43
N GLN A 83 2.28 -19.68 -9.66
CA GLN A 83 2.39 -19.40 -8.23
C GLN A 83 2.94 -18.01 -7.95
N MET A 84 2.31 -17.32 -7.00
CA MET A 84 2.84 -16.09 -6.43
C MET A 84 3.68 -16.38 -5.20
N LYS A 85 4.91 -15.85 -5.17
CA LYS A 85 5.80 -15.93 -4.01
C LYS A 85 5.81 -14.62 -3.25
N PHE A 86 5.47 -14.65 -1.96
CA PHE A 86 5.46 -13.49 -1.07
C PHE A 86 6.80 -12.74 -1.02
N THR A 87 7.91 -13.43 -1.27
CA THR A 87 9.29 -12.90 -1.20
C THR A 87 9.92 -12.65 -2.58
N SER A 88 9.14 -12.68 -3.66
CA SER A 88 9.68 -12.41 -5.00
C SER A 88 10.14 -10.96 -5.12
N PHE A 89 11.36 -10.74 -5.62
CA PHE A 89 11.86 -9.41 -5.97
C PHE A 89 11.13 -8.80 -7.16
N LYS A 90 10.57 -9.65 -8.04
CA LYS A 90 9.64 -9.24 -9.09
C LYS A 90 8.28 -8.96 -8.44
N PRO A 91 7.72 -7.74 -8.57
CA PRO A 91 6.36 -7.43 -8.18
C PRO A 91 5.39 -8.51 -8.67
N GLN A 92 4.56 -9.01 -7.78
CA GLN A 92 3.55 -10.04 -8.09
C GLN A 92 2.50 -9.56 -9.10
N GLU A 93 2.48 -8.26 -9.33
CA GLU A 93 1.72 -7.51 -10.32
C GLU A 93 2.18 -7.75 -11.76
N TYR A 94 3.45 -8.14 -11.98
CA TYR A 94 3.95 -8.48 -13.31
C TYR A 94 3.49 -9.87 -13.73
N MET A 95 2.30 -9.93 -14.31
CA MET A 95 1.81 -11.09 -15.06
C MET A 95 2.48 -11.10 -16.43
N ALA A 96 3.41 -12.02 -16.64
CA ALA A 96 3.99 -12.28 -17.96
C ALA A 96 3.51 -13.65 -18.47
N ASP A 97 2.21 -13.90 -18.29
CA ASP A 97 1.60 -15.18 -18.64
C ASP A 97 1.16 -15.18 -20.11
N ASP A 98 0.82 -14.00 -20.66
CA ASP A 98 0.70 -13.76 -22.08
C ASP A 98 1.23 -12.35 -22.45
N GLU A 99 1.42 -12.12 -23.75
CA GLU A 99 1.94 -10.86 -24.31
C GLU A 99 1.02 -9.65 -24.03
N LEU A 100 -0.29 -9.88 -23.98
CA LEU A 100 -1.31 -8.85 -23.70
C LEU A 100 -1.23 -8.38 -22.24
N PHE A 101 -1.14 -9.30 -21.29
CA PHE A 101 -0.97 -9.01 -19.86
C PHE A 101 0.36 -8.32 -19.59
N GLU A 102 1.43 -8.71 -20.28
CA GLU A 102 2.71 -8.01 -20.19
C GLU A 102 2.59 -6.56 -20.66
N GLU A 103 1.90 -6.31 -21.78
CA GLU A 103 1.69 -4.95 -22.25
C GLU A 103 0.79 -4.13 -21.31
N VAL A 104 -0.28 -4.72 -20.78
CA VAL A 104 -1.19 -4.07 -19.84
C VAL A 104 -0.46 -3.69 -18.55
N THR A 105 0.31 -4.62 -17.98
CA THR A 105 1.10 -4.37 -16.76
C THR A 105 2.17 -3.31 -17.01
N ARG A 106 2.86 -3.33 -18.16
CA ARG A 106 3.78 -2.27 -18.58
C ARG A 106 3.11 -0.91 -18.61
N ARG A 107 1.95 -0.79 -19.27
CA ARG A 107 1.19 0.47 -19.35
C ARG A 107 0.71 0.94 -17.97
N ALA A 108 0.28 0.02 -17.11
CA ALA A 108 -0.14 0.34 -15.75
C ALA A 108 1.04 0.86 -14.89
N THR A 109 2.21 0.23 -15.00
CA THR A 109 3.44 0.67 -14.31
C THR A 109 3.92 2.02 -14.82
N GLN A 110 3.90 2.27 -16.13
CA GLN A 110 4.26 3.58 -16.70
C GLN A 110 3.36 4.71 -16.17
N LYS A 111 2.06 4.46 -16.02
CA LYS A 111 1.13 5.42 -15.42
C LYS A 111 1.40 5.65 -13.94
N ALA A 112 1.66 4.59 -13.18
CA ALA A 112 2.05 4.69 -11.77
C ALA A 112 3.36 5.48 -11.58
N TYR A 113 4.34 5.27 -12.45
CA TYR A 113 5.58 6.05 -12.47
C TYR A 113 5.30 7.54 -12.78
N SER A 114 4.52 7.80 -13.83
CA SER A 114 4.13 9.17 -14.22
C SER A 114 3.30 9.88 -13.14
N TYR A 115 2.57 9.12 -12.32
CA TYR A 115 1.89 9.67 -11.16
C TYR A 115 2.90 10.20 -10.13
N PHE A 116 3.94 9.42 -9.80
CA PHE A 116 4.94 9.84 -8.81
C PHE A 116 5.82 11.00 -9.27
N THR A 117 6.09 11.13 -10.58
CA THR A 117 6.87 12.27 -11.10
C THR A 117 6.20 13.61 -10.82
N VAL A 118 4.88 13.65 -10.68
CA VAL A 118 4.12 14.86 -10.31
C VAL A 118 3.79 14.88 -8.82
N ALA A 119 3.37 13.75 -8.27
CA ALA A 119 2.87 13.66 -6.90
C ALA A 119 3.95 13.97 -5.84
N LEU A 120 5.18 13.48 -6.03
CA LEU A 120 6.27 13.70 -5.06
C LEU A 120 6.72 15.17 -5.02
N PRO A 121 6.99 15.87 -6.16
CA PRO A 121 7.28 17.31 -6.13
C PRO A 121 6.16 18.15 -5.53
N LEU A 122 4.91 17.80 -5.81
CA LEU A 122 3.74 18.48 -5.24
C LEU A 122 3.71 18.31 -3.72
N LEU A 123 3.92 17.09 -3.22
CA LEU A 123 3.99 16.83 -1.79
C LEU A 123 5.15 17.57 -1.11
N ALA A 124 6.33 17.61 -1.74
CA ALA A 124 7.47 18.37 -1.24
C ALA A 124 7.15 19.87 -1.15
N THR A 125 6.49 20.42 -2.18
CA THR A 125 6.04 21.82 -2.19
C THR A 125 5.01 22.09 -1.09
N MET A 126 4.05 21.19 -0.90
CA MET A 126 3.08 21.28 0.19
C MET A 126 3.76 21.27 1.56
N TYR A 127 4.78 20.43 1.76
CA TYR A 127 5.54 20.36 3.01
C TYR A 127 6.30 21.66 3.31
N LEU A 128 6.78 22.37 2.28
CA LEU A 128 7.46 23.65 2.46
C LEU A 128 6.52 24.81 2.81
N ILE A 129 5.27 24.75 2.36
CA ILE A 129 4.29 25.85 2.52
C ILE A 129 3.38 25.63 3.73
N LEU A 130 3.04 24.38 4.04
CA LEU A 130 2.12 24.02 5.10
C LEU A 130 2.90 23.53 6.33
N PRO A 131 2.47 23.85 7.56
CA PRO A 131 3.10 23.35 8.80
C PRO A 131 2.72 21.89 9.06
N ILE A 132 3.13 20.98 8.17
CA ILE A 132 2.83 19.55 8.26
C ILE A 132 3.82 18.89 9.22
N GLY A 133 3.31 18.30 10.30
CA GLY A 133 4.12 17.51 11.22
C GLY A 133 4.62 16.19 10.60
N LYS A 134 5.63 15.56 11.21
CA LYS A 134 6.27 14.32 10.70
C LYS A 134 5.26 13.20 10.40
N PHE A 135 4.29 12.97 11.29
CA PHE A 135 3.22 11.99 11.08
C PHE A 135 2.25 12.40 9.96
N GLY A 136 1.98 13.70 9.81
CA GLY A 136 1.20 14.22 8.68
C GLY A 136 1.90 13.99 7.33
N MET A 137 3.21 14.19 7.29
CA MET A 137 4.02 13.92 6.09
C MET A 137 4.05 12.43 5.75
N LEU A 138 4.19 11.56 6.77
CA LEU A 138 4.12 10.11 6.59
C LEU A 138 2.74 9.68 6.06
N ASN A 139 1.64 10.22 6.61
CA ASN A 139 0.30 9.95 6.12
C ASN A 139 0.11 10.41 4.67
N ALA A 140 0.65 11.57 4.30
CA ALA A 140 0.58 12.06 2.94
C ALA A 140 1.35 11.15 1.96
N LEU A 141 2.53 10.65 2.33
CA LEU A 141 3.26 9.64 1.55
C LEU A 141 2.45 8.35 1.38
N LEU A 142 1.81 7.87 2.44
CA LEU A 142 0.95 6.69 2.38
C LEU A 142 -0.28 6.93 1.48
N LEU A 143 -0.88 8.12 1.51
CA LEU A 143 -1.96 8.50 0.59
C LEU A 143 -1.49 8.52 -0.87
N LEU A 144 -0.27 9.00 -1.15
CA LEU A 144 0.31 8.90 -2.49
C LEU A 144 0.48 7.45 -2.93
N ALA A 145 0.93 6.56 -2.03
CA ALA A 145 1.03 5.13 -2.32
C ALA A 145 -0.34 4.52 -2.65
N ILE A 146 -1.42 4.89 -1.92
CA ILE A 146 -2.80 4.50 -2.30
C ILE A 146 -3.13 5.00 -3.70
N GLY A 147 -2.83 6.27 -4.00
CA GLY A 147 -3.05 6.86 -5.33
C GLY A 147 -2.37 6.07 -6.45
N GLN A 148 -1.11 5.65 -6.25
CA GLN A 148 -0.39 4.80 -7.18
C GLN A 148 -1.11 3.46 -7.41
N TYR A 149 -1.46 2.73 -6.34
CA TYR A 149 -2.19 1.45 -6.46
C TYR A 149 -3.57 1.63 -7.09
N PHE A 150 -4.23 2.76 -6.85
CA PHE A 150 -5.51 3.09 -7.48
C PHE A 150 -5.37 3.32 -9.00
N VAL A 151 -4.36 4.08 -9.44
CA VAL A 151 -4.06 4.29 -10.86
C VAL A 151 -3.75 2.97 -11.56
N TYR A 152 -2.95 2.12 -10.90
CA TYR A 152 -2.61 0.79 -11.38
C TYR A 152 -3.86 -0.10 -11.52
N TYR A 153 -4.65 -0.21 -10.46
CA TYR A 153 -5.89 -0.98 -10.41
C TYR A 153 -6.90 -0.54 -11.47
N ARG A 154 -7.13 0.77 -11.61
CA ARG A 154 -8.04 1.31 -12.62
C ARG A 154 -7.59 0.98 -14.03
N THR A 155 -6.27 0.96 -14.27
CA THR A 155 -5.72 0.61 -15.58
C THR A 155 -6.00 -0.87 -15.89
N ILE A 156 -5.66 -1.78 -14.99
CA ILE A 156 -5.94 -3.22 -15.18
C ILE A 156 -7.44 -3.48 -15.34
N ARG A 157 -8.27 -2.92 -14.45
CA ARG A 157 -9.72 -3.14 -14.48
C ARG A 157 -10.35 -2.73 -15.81
N ARG A 158 -9.83 -1.66 -16.43
CA ARG A 158 -10.33 -1.19 -17.72
C ARG A 158 -10.03 -2.20 -18.84
N TYR A 159 -8.79 -2.67 -18.95
CA TYR A 159 -8.41 -3.65 -19.99
C TYR A 159 -9.21 -4.96 -19.84
N MET A 160 -9.34 -5.46 -18.61
CA MET A 160 -10.12 -6.68 -18.34
C MET A 160 -11.63 -6.55 -18.64
N ALA A 161 -12.16 -5.32 -18.70
CA ALA A 161 -13.54 -5.07 -19.09
C ALA A 161 -13.69 -4.92 -20.61
N GLU A 162 -12.64 -4.47 -21.30
CA GLU A 162 -12.59 -4.35 -22.76
C GLU A 162 -12.41 -5.74 -23.41
N ASP A 163 -11.62 -6.66 -22.83
CA ASP A 163 -11.44 -8.04 -23.31
C ASP A 163 -12.65 -8.97 -23.04
N ALA A 164 -13.66 -8.50 -22.30
CA ALA A 164 -14.87 -9.26 -21.97
C ALA A 164 -16.05 -9.01 -22.92
N VAL A 165 -15.84 -8.23 -23.98
CA VAL A 165 -16.79 -7.90 -25.06
C VAL A 165 -16.33 -8.56 -26.36
#